data_AF-A0A448ZJY4-F1
#
_entry.id   AF-A0A448ZJY4-F1
#
_cell.length_a   1.000
_cell.length_b   1.000
_cell.length_c   1.000
_cell.angle_alpha   90.00
_cell.angle_beta   90.00
_cell.angle_gamma   90.00
#
_symmetry.space_group_name_H-M   'P 1'
#
loop_
_entity.id
_entity.type
_entity.pdbx_description
1 polymer ?
#
loop_
_entity_poly.entity_id
_entity_poly.type
_entity_poly.pdbx_seq_one_letter_code
_entity_poly.pdbx_strand_id
1 'polypeptide(L)'
;MKFSTLCVSALAILSSAPQSNAEDAFCTADCSPPFVNPKLMIHGEITTKIDADDKSTMAVVDIRGCCTETLSDDNNEGGTSTLARPIIGKLAQMSKEQTLSVLGDAEKAWDGGSGAWPQMTLRERIDAMERLMQDLETNQREKMVQVLMWEIGKNRKDAESEFDRTISFAREVMQALKNDDEFGGSWESVGSTMAFVRRAAIGIVL
;
A
#
# COMPACT_ATOMS: atom_id res chain seq x y z
N MET A 1 -13.96 -2.84 -34.81
CA MET A 1 -15.18 -2.13 -34.36
C MET A 1 -15.84 -2.99 -33.28
N LYS A 2 -16.10 -2.41 -32.09
CA LYS A 2 -16.76 -2.98 -30.87
C LYS A 2 -15.84 -3.93 -30.06
N PHE A 3 -15.33 -3.62 -28.86
CA PHE A 3 -15.90 -3.13 -27.58
C PHE A 3 -17.06 -3.98 -27.03
N SER A 4 -17.09 -4.14 -25.70
CA SER A 4 -18.01 -4.89 -24.81
C SER A 4 -17.54 -6.30 -24.38
N THR A 5 -17.61 -6.75 -23.12
CA THR A 5 -18.10 -6.19 -21.85
C THR A 5 -17.56 -7.08 -20.73
N LEU A 6 -16.92 -6.50 -19.72
CA LEU A 6 -16.69 -7.11 -18.41
C LEU A 6 -17.99 -7.01 -17.60
N CYS A 7 -18.60 -8.13 -17.24
CA CYS A 7 -19.63 -8.22 -16.22
C CYS A 7 -19.78 -9.69 -15.78
N VAL A 8 -19.16 -10.08 -14.66
CA VAL A 8 -19.56 -11.31 -13.94
C VAL A 8 -19.60 -11.00 -12.45
N SER A 9 -20.82 -10.65 -12.04
CA SER A 9 -21.59 -11.18 -10.91
C SER A 9 -20.85 -11.61 -9.64
N ALA A 10 -21.19 -10.91 -8.55
CA ALA A 10 -21.17 -11.44 -7.21
C ALA A 10 -22.24 -12.55 -7.00
N LEU A 11 -21.97 -13.39 -6.00
CA LEU A 11 -22.87 -14.04 -5.05
C LEU A 11 -22.84 -15.59 -5.00
N ALA A 12 -22.79 -16.06 -3.75
CA ALA A 12 -23.09 -17.39 -3.22
C ALA A 12 -21.92 -18.40 -3.10
N ILE A 13 -21.29 -18.41 -1.92
CA ILE A 13 -20.80 -19.67 -1.33
C ILE A 13 -21.45 -19.83 0.04
N LEU A 14 -22.45 -20.71 0.07
CA LEU A 14 -23.02 -21.31 1.28
C LEU A 14 -22.04 -22.33 1.85
N SER A 15 -21.82 -22.24 3.16
CA SER A 15 -21.75 -23.35 4.11
C SER A 15 -21.15 -24.68 3.64
N SER A 16 -19.88 -24.90 4.01
CA SER A 16 -19.44 -26.17 4.58
C SER A 16 -18.23 -25.93 5.48
N ALA A 17 -18.43 -26.08 6.78
CA ALA A 17 -17.34 -26.14 7.74
C ALA A 17 -16.55 -27.44 7.53
N PRO A 18 -15.21 -27.40 7.52
CA PRO A 18 -14.41 -28.52 7.95
C PRO A 18 -13.99 -28.28 9.40
N GLN A 19 -14.45 -29.16 10.29
CA GLN A 19 -13.79 -29.38 11.58
C GLN A 19 -12.46 -30.10 11.31
N SER A 20 -11.34 -29.47 11.65
CA SER A 20 -10.15 -30.19 12.11
C SER A 20 -9.12 -29.25 12.74
N ASN A 21 -8.96 -29.42 14.05
CA ASN A 21 -7.74 -29.17 14.84
C ASN A 21 -7.10 -27.78 14.68
N ALA A 22 -7.75 -26.78 15.26
CA ALA A 22 -7.05 -25.62 15.78
C ALA A 22 -6.26 -26.05 17.03
N GLU A 23 -5.09 -26.66 16.83
CA GLU A 23 -4.03 -26.53 17.82
C GLU A 23 -3.52 -25.09 17.71
N ASP A 24 -4.22 -24.23 18.43
CA ASP A 24 -3.75 -23.02 19.09
C ASP A 24 -2.28 -22.66 18.84
N ALA A 25 -2.03 -22.03 17.69
CA ALA A 25 -0.92 -21.09 17.55
C ALA A 25 -1.31 -19.80 18.30
N PHE A 26 -1.51 -19.91 19.61
CA PHE A 26 -1.54 -18.74 20.48
C PHE A 26 -0.20 -18.03 20.30
N CYS A 27 -0.27 -16.75 19.96
CA CYS A 27 0.89 -15.90 19.77
C CYS A 27 1.76 -15.96 21.04
N THR A 28 2.93 -16.59 20.94
CA THR A 28 3.92 -16.69 22.03
C THR A 28 4.84 -15.48 22.11
N ALA A 29 4.65 -14.51 21.21
CA ALA A 29 5.30 -13.22 21.21
C ALA A 29 4.26 -12.13 21.46
N ASP A 30 4.69 -11.08 22.18
CA ASP A 30 3.96 -9.86 22.53
C ASP A 30 2.81 -9.55 21.55
N CYS A 31 1.59 -9.93 21.93
CA CYS A 31 0.40 -9.83 21.08
C CYS A 31 -0.17 -8.41 21.05
N SER A 32 0.68 -7.41 21.23
CA SER A 32 0.26 -6.03 21.07
C SER A 32 0.16 -5.73 19.58
N PRO A 33 -0.91 -5.04 19.14
CA PRO A 33 -0.98 -4.53 17.78
C PRO A 33 0.23 -3.60 17.53
N PRO A 34 0.83 -3.64 16.32
CA PRO A 34 1.86 -2.69 15.95
C PRO A 34 1.19 -1.32 15.82
N PHE A 35 1.33 -0.48 16.85
CA PHE A 35 0.84 0.90 16.78
C PHE A 35 1.66 1.67 15.73
N VAL A 36 1.18 1.65 14.49
CA VAL A 36 1.77 2.43 13.40
C VAL A 36 1.22 3.85 13.49
N ASN A 37 2.14 4.80 13.70
CA ASN A 37 1.82 6.21 13.54
C ASN A 37 1.85 6.56 12.05
N PRO A 38 0.80 7.21 11.52
CA PRO A 38 0.76 7.55 10.11
C PRO A 38 1.87 8.55 9.79
N LYS A 39 2.55 8.31 8.68
CA LYS A 39 3.53 9.21 8.08
C LYS A 39 3.04 9.57 6.70
N LEU A 40 3.08 10.85 6.37
CA LEU A 40 2.72 11.33 5.04
C LEU A 40 3.88 12.09 4.42
N MET A 41 4.01 11.98 3.11
CA MET A 41 4.95 12.77 2.34
C MET A 41 4.18 13.92 1.69
N ILE A 42 4.44 15.15 2.10
CA ILE A 42 3.79 16.37 1.60
C ILE A 42 4.90 17.40 1.35
N HIS A 43 4.88 18.07 0.20
CA HIS A 43 5.91 19.03 -0.21
C HIS A 43 7.34 18.46 -0.21
N GLY A 44 7.47 17.15 -0.47
CA GLY A 44 8.75 16.45 -0.47
C GLY A 44 9.30 16.13 0.92
N GLU A 45 8.57 16.42 2.00
CA GLU A 45 8.97 16.12 3.37
C GLU A 45 8.07 15.05 4.00
N ILE A 46 8.67 14.16 4.79
CA ILE A 46 7.91 13.20 5.60
C ILE A 46 7.48 13.90 6.89
N THR A 47 6.18 14.16 7.02
CA THR A 47 5.59 14.77 8.21
C THR A 47 4.84 13.74 9.05
N THR A 48 5.00 13.88 10.37
CA THR A 48 4.20 13.23 11.41
C THR A 48 3.35 14.23 12.18
N LYS A 49 3.43 15.53 11.85
CA LYS A 49 2.74 16.58 12.60
C LYS A 49 1.26 16.57 12.23
N ILE A 50 0.46 16.31 13.26
CA ILE A 50 -0.99 16.15 13.25
C ILE A 50 -1.49 16.97 14.45
N ASP A 51 -1.21 18.27 14.46
CA ASP A 51 -1.55 19.16 15.59
C ASP A 51 -2.97 19.71 15.43
N ALA A 52 -3.96 19.06 16.06
CA ALA A 52 -5.42 19.20 15.87
C ALA A 52 -6.05 20.61 15.92
N ASP A 53 -5.28 21.67 16.17
CA ASP A 53 -5.77 23.05 16.35
C ASP A 53 -5.55 23.97 15.15
N ASP A 54 -4.82 23.55 14.10
CA ASP A 54 -4.67 24.36 12.87
C ASP A 54 -5.58 23.83 11.74
N LYS A 55 -6.11 24.71 10.89
CA LYS A 55 -6.88 24.28 9.70
C LYS A 55 -6.02 23.54 8.67
N SER A 56 -4.70 23.46 8.89
CA SER A 56 -3.74 22.66 8.13
C SER A 56 -3.63 21.20 8.59
N THR A 57 -4.28 20.83 9.70
CA THR A 57 -4.12 19.50 10.31
C THR A 57 -4.84 18.41 9.55
N MET A 58 -4.19 17.25 9.41
CA MET A 58 -4.82 16.05 8.85
C MET A 58 -5.65 15.37 9.93
N ALA A 59 -6.88 15.00 9.62
CA ALA A 59 -7.68 14.21 10.54
C ALA A 59 -7.03 12.83 10.73
N VAL A 60 -7.02 12.30 11.95
CA VAL A 60 -6.56 10.94 12.20
C VAL A 60 -7.73 10.09 12.63
N VAL A 61 -7.88 8.95 11.98
CA VAL A 61 -8.91 7.96 12.27
C VAL A 61 -8.26 6.78 12.95
N ASP A 62 -8.83 6.38 14.09
CA ASP A 62 -8.41 5.16 14.78
C ASP A 62 -8.82 3.93 13.95
N ILE A 63 -7.86 3.06 13.67
CA ILE A 63 -8.12 1.73 13.15
C ILE A 63 -8.41 0.82 14.33
N ARG A 64 -9.55 0.13 14.29
CA ARG A 64 -10.03 -0.74 15.36
C ARG A 64 -10.02 -2.19 14.92
N GLY A 65 -9.54 -3.06 15.81
CA GLY A 65 -9.53 -4.50 15.60
C GLY A 65 -10.89 -5.16 15.89
N CYS A 66 -10.91 -6.49 15.85
CA CYS A 66 -12.07 -7.30 16.20
C CYS A 66 -12.49 -7.10 17.67
N CYS A 67 -13.78 -7.28 17.97
CA CYS A 67 -14.32 -7.14 19.33
C CYS A 67 -13.63 -8.13 20.29
N THR A 68 -13.16 -7.62 21.42
CA THR A 68 -12.64 -8.40 22.54
C THR A 68 -13.54 -8.19 23.75
N GLU A 69 -13.84 -9.25 24.50
CA GLU A 69 -14.49 -9.11 25.80
C GLU A 69 -13.52 -8.42 26.77
N THR A 70 -13.94 -7.26 27.26
CA THR A 70 -13.28 -6.59 28.38
C THR A 70 -14.16 -6.77 29.60
N LEU A 71 -13.58 -7.32 30.67
CA LEU A 71 -14.21 -7.33 31.99
C LEU A 71 -14.16 -5.89 32.50
N SER A 72 -15.32 -5.26 32.72
CA SER A 72 -15.36 -4.03 33.51
C SER A 72 -15.20 -4.42 34.97
N ASP A 73 -14.17 -3.88 35.62
CA ASP A 73 -13.96 -3.99 37.07
C ASP A 73 -14.99 -3.12 37.83
N ASP A 74 -16.27 -3.42 37.65
CA ASP A 74 -17.29 -2.91 38.55
C ASP A 74 -17.27 -3.83 39.78
N ASN A 75 -16.84 -3.29 40.93
CA ASN A 75 -16.76 -3.97 42.23
C ASN A 75 -18.15 -4.38 42.81
N ASN A 76 -19.09 -4.80 41.98
CA ASN A 76 -20.38 -5.35 42.38
C ASN A 76 -20.57 -6.73 41.75
N GLU A 77 -20.96 -7.68 42.59
CA GLU A 77 -21.21 -9.08 42.24
C GLU A 77 -22.22 -9.19 41.09
N GLY A 78 -21.70 -9.35 39.87
CA GLY A 78 -22.49 -9.43 38.64
C GLY A 78 -21.77 -8.81 37.44
N GLY A 79 -20.56 -9.30 37.11
CA GLY A 79 -19.74 -8.74 36.03
C GLY A 79 -20.44 -8.84 34.66
N THR A 80 -20.81 -7.70 34.10
CA THR A 80 -21.24 -7.58 32.70
C THR A 80 -20.02 -7.50 31.79
N SER A 81 -19.77 -8.53 30.97
CA SER A 81 -18.73 -8.45 29.95
C SER A 81 -19.10 -7.39 28.90
N THR A 82 -18.27 -6.36 28.77
CA THR A 82 -18.48 -5.33 27.74
C THR A 82 -17.60 -5.66 26.55
N LEU A 83 -18.20 -5.83 25.38
CA LEU A 83 -17.47 -6.02 24.14
C LEU A 83 -16.91 -4.68 23.65
N ALA A 84 -15.59 -4.53 23.67
CA ALA A 84 -14.89 -3.34 23.18
C ALA A 84 -14.03 -3.70 21.97
N ARG A 85 -13.91 -2.78 21.00
CA ARG A 85 -12.97 -2.94 19.88
C ARG A 85 -11.66 -2.20 20.20
N PRO A 86 -10.54 -2.92 20.37
CA PRO A 86 -9.26 -2.30 20.67
C PRO A 86 -8.79 -1.46 19.49
N ILE A 87 -8.10 -0.36 19.78
CA ILE A 87 -7.43 0.45 18.75
C ILE A 87 -6.12 -0.26 18.40
N ILE A 88 -5.94 -0.59 17.13
CA ILE A 88 -4.78 -1.33 16.61
C ILE A 88 -3.84 -0.47 15.78
N GLY A 89 -4.26 0.74 15.41
CA GLY A 89 -3.47 1.65 14.60
C GLY A 89 -4.19 2.97 14.37
N LYS A 90 -3.54 3.86 13.61
CA LYS A 90 -4.07 5.18 13.25
C LYS A 90 -3.78 5.45 11.78
N LEU A 91 -4.79 5.94 11.06
CA LEU A 91 -4.67 6.32 9.66
C LEU A 91 -4.85 7.83 9.51
N ALA A 92 -3.98 8.47 8.73
CA ALA A 92 -4.20 9.86 8.35
C ALA A 92 -5.27 9.93 7.25
N GLN A 93 -6.24 10.82 7.44
CA GLN A 93 -7.33 11.09 6.52
C GLN A 93 -7.15 12.48 5.92
N MET A 94 -7.00 12.52 4.59
CA MET A 94 -6.86 13.76 3.84
C MET A 94 -8.21 14.44 3.59
N SER A 95 -8.26 15.75 3.83
CA SER A 95 -9.31 16.61 3.29
C SER A 95 -9.12 16.83 1.78
N LYS A 96 -10.17 17.29 1.11
CA LYS A 96 -10.13 17.64 -0.31
C LYS A 96 -9.02 18.63 -0.61
N GLU A 97 -8.86 19.65 0.22
CA GLU A 97 -7.88 20.73 0.06
C GLU A 97 -6.44 20.18 0.17
N GLN A 98 -6.19 19.29 1.15
CA GLN A 98 -4.91 18.62 1.31
C GLN A 98 -4.60 17.68 0.14
N THR A 99 -5.60 16.94 -0.36
CA THR A 99 -5.43 16.09 -1.55
C THR A 99 -5.08 16.91 -2.79
N LEU A 100 -5.73 18.06 -2.99
CA LEU A 100 -5.38 18.98 -4.09
C LEU A 100 -3.97 19.57 -3.94
N SER A 101 -3.51 19.80 -2.72
CA SER A 101 -2.14 20.24 -2.45
C SER A 101 -1.11 19.18 -2.88
N VAL A 102 -1.32 17.92 -2.48
CA VAL A 102 -0.45 16.80 -2.88
C VAL A 102 -0.48 16.57 -4.39
N LEU A 103 -1.65 16.75 -5.03
CA LEU A 103 -1.74 16.73 -6.49
C LEU A 103 -0.85 17.82 -7.12
N GLY A 104 -0.88 19.03 -6.57
CA GLY A 104 0.00 20.12 -7.02
C GLY A 104 1.49 19.80 -6.86
N ASP A 105 1.88 19.02 -5.84
CA ASP A 105 3.26 18.54 -5.72
C ASP A 105 3.61 17.49 -6.79
N ALA A 106 2.69 16.57 -7.09
CA ALA A 106 2.85 15.61 -8.18
C ALA A 106 2.93 16.30 -9.55
N GLU A 107 2.15 17.35 -9.77
CA GLU A 107 2.21 18.19 -10.98
C GLU A 107 3.57 18.86 -11.14
N LYS A 108 4.11 19.43 -10.06
CA LYS A 108 5.47 20.01 -10.06
C LYS A 108 6.56 18.95 -10.28
N ALA A 109 6.40 17.76 -9.69
CA ALA A 109 7.37 16.67 -9.84
C ALA A 109 7.34 16.07 -11.27
N TRP A 110 6.17 16.09 -11.92
CA TRP A 110 6.01 15.69 -13.31
C TRP A 110 6.52 16.75 -14.28
N ASP A 111 6.22 18.02 -14.03
CA ASP A 111 6.61 19.20 -14.83
C ASP A 111 6.38 19.00 -16.34
N GLY A 112 5.18 18.56 -16.72
CA GLY A 112 4.85 18.29 -18.12
C GLY A 112 5.70 17.20 -18.80
N GLY A 113 6.38 16.35 -18.02
CA GLY A 113 7.34 15.35 -18.49
C GLY A 113 8.79 15.80 -18.41
N SER A 114 9.06 17.04 -18.00
CA SER A 114 10.41 17.61 -17.81
C SER A 114 10.93 17.50 -16.38
N GLY A 115 10.15 16.92 -15.47
CA GLY A 115 10.55 16.72 -14.07
C GLY A 115 11.69 15.72 -13.90
N ALA A 116 12.28 15.70 -12.71
CA ALA A 116 13.45 14.86 -12.43
C ALA A 116 13.20 13.37 -12.73
N TRP A 117 12.08 12.82 -12.27
CA TRP A 117 11.74 11.40 -12.47
C TRP A 117 11.52 10.99 -13.95
N PRO A 118 10.70 11.72 -14.76
CA PRO A 118 10.56 11.37 -16.19
C PRO A 118 11.84 11.60 -17.00
N GLN A 119 12.70 12.54 -16.61
CA GLN A 119 13.97 12.80 -17.30
C GLN A 119 15.10 11.82 -16.93
N MET A 120 14.98 11.09 -15.82
CA MET A 120 15.91 9.99 -15.50
C MET A 120 15.91 8.94 -16.60
N THR A 121 17.05 8.28 -16.77
CA THR A 121 17.16 7.10 -17.61
C THR A 121 16.34 5.94 -17.01
N LEU A 122 15.97 4.96 -17.85
CA LEU A 122 15.30 3.75 -17.37
C LEU A 122 16.12 3.04 -16.30
N ARG A 123 17.46 2.99 -16.46
CA ARG A 123 18.37 2.40 -15.49
C ARG A 123 18.28 3.10 -14.13
N GLU A 124 18.37 4.42 -14.08
CA GLU A 124 18.33 5.17 -12.80
C GLU A 124 17.00 4.96 -12.06
N ARG A 125 15.88 4.91 -12.78
CA ARG A 125 14.57 4.61 -12.18
C ARG A 125 14.50 3.18 -11.64
N ILE A 126 15.04 2.21 -12.38
CA ILE A 126 15.13 0.83 -11.91
C ILE A 126 16.02 0.74 -10.67
N ASP A 127 17.18 1.38 -10.66
CA ASP A 127 18.10 1.38 -9.51
C ASP A 127 17.48 2.04 -8.27
N ALA A 128 16.64 3.06 -8.45
CA ALA A 128 15.87 3.66 -7.36
C ALA A 128 14.81 2.67 -6.80
N MET A 129 14.10 1.97 -7.68
CA MET A 129 13.10 0.96 -7.29
C MET A 129 13.73 -0.27 -6.63
N GLU A 130 14.88 -0.74 -7.12
CA GLU A 130 15.61 -1.86 -6.53
C GLU A 130 16.06 -1.55 -5.10
N ARG A 131 16.58 -0.34 -4.87
CA ARG A 131 16.96 0.12 -3.52
C ARG A 131 15.75 0.15 -2.58
N LEU A 132 14.60 0.62 -3.05
CA LEU A 132 13.36 0.61 -2.27
C LEU A 132 12.93 -0.82 -1.91
N MET A 133 12.89 -1.73 -2.90
CA MET A 133 12.49 -3.12 -2.65
C MET A 133 13.45 -3.83 -1.69
N GLN A 134 14.76 -3.58 -1.82
CA GLN A 134 15.78 -4.13 -0.92
C GLN A 134 15.62 -3.62 0.51
N ASP A 135 15.39 -2.32 0.69
CA ASP A 135 15.15 -1.73 2.02
C ASP A 135 13.88 -2.30 2.68
N LEU A 136 12.80 -2.45 1.90
CA LEU A 136 11.56 -3.06 2.38
C LEU A 136 11.80 -4.50 2.86
N GLU A 137 12.47 -5.33 2.06
CA GLU A 137 12.75 -6.72 2.38
C GLU A 137 13.69 -6.88 3.58
N THR A 138 14.73 -6.05 3.66
CA THR A 138 15.78 -6.17 4.68
C THR A 138 15.36 -5.55 6.01
N ASN A 139 14.74 -4.37 5.97
CA ASN A 139 14.55 -3.53 7.16
C ASN A 139 13.08 -3.42 7.59
N GLN A 140 12.11 -3.64 6.70
CA GLN A 140 10.68 -3.42 7.01
C GLN A 140 9.80 -4.66 6.96
N ARG A 141 10.31 -5.81 6.50
CA ARG A 141 9.50 -7.03 6.28
C ARG A 141 8.68 -7.45 7.49
N GLU A 142 9.30 -7.65 8.66
CA GLU A 142 8.58 -8.10 9.86
C GLU A 142 7.48 -7.11 10.26
N LYS A 143 7.78 -5.81 10.19
CA LYS A 143 6.81 -4.76 10.50
C LYS A 143 5.61 -4.79 9.53
N MET A 144 5.86 -4.94 8.23
CA MET A 144 4.81 -5.01 7.23
C MET A 144 3.94 -6.26 7.38
N VAL A 145 4.56 -7.42 7.66
CA VAL A 145 3.86 -8.66 7.96
C VAL A 145 2.95 -8.50 9.18
N GLN A 146 3.47 -7.92 10.26
CA GLN A 146 2.69 -7.67 11.46
C GLN A 146 1.50 -6.74 11.15
N VAL A 147 1.71 -5.63 10.44
CA VAL A 147 0.62 -4.72 10.05
C VAL A 147 -0.44 -5.44 9.21
N LEU A 148 -0.04 -6.23 8.21
CA LEU A 148 -0.97 -7.01 7.38
C LEU A 148 -1.80 -8.00 8.21
N MET A 149 -1.19 -8.64 9.22
CA MET A 149 -1.89 -9.54 10.12
C MET A 149 -2.96 -8.80 10.94
N TRP A 150 -2.61 -7.64 11.51
CA TRP A 150 -3.50 -6.92 12.42
C TRP A 150 -4.57 -6.11 11.71
N GLU A 151 -4.23 -5.38 10.64
CA GLU A 151 -5.18 -4.49 9.96
C GLU A 151 -6.19 -5.25 9.08
N ILE A 152 -5.76 -6.36 8.46
CA ILE A 152 -6.59 -7.11 7.48
C ILE A 152 -6.91 -8.53 7.99
N GLY A 153 -6.43 -8.91 9.19
CA GLY A 153 -6.78 -10.19 9.81
C GLY A 153 -6.16 -11.40 9.13
N LYS A 154 -5.03 -11.25 8.42
CA LYS A 154 -4.33 -12.37 7.80
C LYS A 154 -3.58 -13.19 8.85
N ASN A 155 -3.49 -14.51 8.65
CA ASN A 155 -2.53 -15.29 9.42
C ASN A 155 -1.09 -14.95 8.98
N ARG A 156 -0.11 -15.25 9.84
CA ARG A 156 1.29 -14.88 9.59
C ARG A 156 1.82 -15.42 8.26
N LYS A 157 1.56 -16.69 7.96
CA LYS A 157 2.04 -17.35 6.75
C LYS A 157 1.51 -16.69 5.48
N ASP A 158 0.23 -16.32 5.48
CA ASP A 158 -0.41 -15.65 4.35
C ASP A 158 0.05 -14.19 4.22
N ALA A 159 0.30 -13.50 5.34
CA ALA A 159 0.86 -12.15 5.35
C ALA A 159 2.30 -12.12 4.81
N GLU A 160 3.14 -13.08 5.23
CA GLU A 160 4.50 -13.29 4.71
C GLU A 160 4.47 -13.57 3.21
N SER A 161 3.62 -14.51 2.76
CA SER A 161 3.50 -14.85 1.34
C SER A 161 3.02 -13.66 0.50
N GLU A 162 2.11 -12.84 1.01
CA GLU A 162 1.64 -11.64 0.30
C GLU A 162 2.75 -10.61 0.12
N PHE A 163 3.52 -10.36 1.18
CA PHE A 163 4.67 -9.45 1.12
C PHE A 163 5.71 -9.96 0.11
N ASP A 164 6.11 -11.23 0.22
CA ASP A 164 7.13 -11.82 -0.64
C ASP A 164 6.69 -11.84 -2.11
N ARG A 165 5.40 -12.12 -2.38
CA ARG A 165 4.83 -12.06 -3.75
C ARG A 165 4.87 -10.65 -4.32
N THR A 166 4.63 -9.63 -3.49
CA THR A 166 4.69 -8.21 -3.92
C THR A 166 6.11 -7.83 -4.32
N ILE A 167 7.12 -8.20 -3.52
CA ILE A 167 8.53 -7.96 -3.84
C ILE A 167 8.95 -8.72 -5.11
N SER A 168 8.55 -9.99 -5.25
CA SER A 168 8.82 -10.79 -6.46
C SER A 168 8.22 -10.15 -7.71
N PHE A 169 6.94 -9.76 -7.64
CA PHE A 169 6.26 -9.12 -8.75
C PHE A 169 6.96 -7.82 -9.18
N ALA A 170 7.36 -6.97 -8.23
CA ALA A 170 8.10 -5.75 -8.55
C ALA A 170 9.45 -6.06 -9.25
N ARG A 171 10.18 -7.08 -8.77
CA ARG A 171 11.44 -7.54 -9.40
C ARG A 171 11.23 -8.09 -10.80
N GLU A 172 10.18 -8.87 -11.01
CA GLU A 172 9.81 -9.41 -12.33
C GLU A 172 9.45 -8.29 -13.31
N VAL A 173 8.71 -7.27 -12.87
CA VAL A 173 8.41 -6.08 -13.70
C VAL A 173 9.69 -5.34 -14.06
N MET A 174 10.60 -5.12 -13.10
CA MET A 174 11.90 -4.48 -13.39
C MET A 174 12.73 -5.31 -14.37
N GLN A 175 12.74 -6.64 -14.23
CA GLN A 175 13.43 -7.55 -15.15
C GLN A 175 12.82 -7.49 -16.56
N ALA A 176 11.49 -7.45 -16.67
CA ALA A 176 10.80 -7.30 -17.95
C ALA A 176 11.18 -5.97 -18.63
N LEU A 177 11.21 -4.87 -17.87
CA LEU A 177 11.61 -3.55 -18.38
C LEU A 177 13.07 -3.52 -18.87
N LYS A 178 13.99 -4.25 -18.22
CA LYS A 178 15.39 -4.33 -18.66
C LYS A 178 15.55 -5.01 -20.03
N ASN A 179 14.62 -5.90 -20.38
CA ASN A 179 14.67 -6.70 -21.61
C ASN A 179 13.72 -6.19 -22.70
N ASP A 180 13.01 -5.08 -22.46
CA ASP A 180 12.05 -4.51 -23.41
C ASP A 180 12.74 -3.42 -24.25
N ASP A 181 13.13 -3.81 -25.46
CA ASP A 181 13.78 -2.93 -26.45
C ASP A 181 12.88 -1.74 -26.88
N GLU A 182 11.55 -1.85 -26.74
CA GLU A 182 10.62 -0.78 -27.13
C GLU A 182 10.66 0.43 -26.17
N PHE A 183 11.12 0.24 -24.93
CA PHE A 183 11.36 1.36 -24.01
C PHE A 183 12.60 2.18 -24.41
N GLY A 184 13.57 1.57 -25.09
CA GLY A 184 14.72 2.27 -25.68
C GLY A 184 14.38 3.09 -26.93
N GLY A 185 13.23 2.79 -27.54
CA GLY A 185 12.78 3.36 -28.80
C GLY A 185 13.39 2.66 -30.01
N SER A 186 12.61 2.53 -31.08
CA SER A 186 12.99 1.88 -32.32
C SER A 186 12.91 2.85 -33.50
N TRP A 187 13.78 2.64 -34.48
CA TRP A 187 13.65 3.28 -35.79
C TRP A 187 12.78 2.42 -36.67
N GLU A 188 11.69 3.01 -37.18
CA GLU A 188 10.80 2.40 -38.14
C GLU A 188 10.89 3.14 -39.47
N SER A 189 10.78 2.41 -40.58
CA SER A 189 10.82 3.00 -41.92
C SER A 189 9.64 2.52 -42.74
N VAL A 190 8.95 3.48 -43.38
CA VAL A 190 7.87 3.20 -44.32
C VAL A 190 8.14 3.99 -45.61
N GLY A 191 8.50 3.27 -46.67
CA GLY A 191 8.90 3.86 -47.94
C GLY A 191 10.17 4.69 -47.80
N SER A 192 10.07 6.00 -48.02
CA SER A 192 11.17 6.97 -47.88
C SER A 192 11.17 7.73 -46.55
N THR A 193 10.26 7.42 -45.63
CA THR A 193 10.12 8.13 -44.35
C THR A 193 10.68 7.29 -43.21
N MET A 194 11.59 7.85 -42.43
CA MET A 194 12.07 7.27 -41.18
C MET A 194 11.38 7.94 -39.99
N ALA A 195 10.88 7.13 -39.06
CA ALA A 195 10.29 7.57 -37.80
C ALA A 195 11.05 6.94 -36.62
N PHE A 196 11.22 7.71 -35.55
CA PHE A 196 11.70 7.17 -34.28
C PHE A 196 10.51 7.06 -33.31
N VAL A 197 10.18 5.84 -32.93
CA VAL A 197 9.03 5.54 -32.07
C VAL A 197 9.54 5.10 -30.71
N ARG A 198 9.03 5.72 -29.64
CA ARG A 198 9.34 5.33 -28.26
C ARG A 198 8.12 5.48 -27.36
N ARG A 199 8.10 4.72 -26.27
CA ARG A 199 7.09 4.87 -25.21
C ARG A 199 7.53 5.96 -24.22
N ALA A 200 6.59 6.82 -23.83
CA ALA A 200 6.79 7.82 -22.78
C ALA A 200 5.76 7.59 -21.66
N ALA A 201 6.09 8.03 -20.45
CA ALA A 201 5.14 8.01 -19.35
C ALA A 201 3.94 8.92 -19.65
N ILE A 202 2.73 8.46 -19.26
CA ILE A 202 1.47 9.18 -19.52
C ILE A 202 1.35 10.44 -18.64
N GLY A 203 1.91 10.38 -17.43
CA GLY A 203 1.92 11.49 -16.48
C GLY A 203 1.54 11.03 -15.07
N ILE A 204 0.72 11.82 -14.40
CA ILE A 204 0.26 11.59 -13.03
C ILE A 204 -0.86 10.54 -13.05
N VAL A 205 -0.75 9.55 -12.16
CA VAL A 205 -1.72 8.46 -11.99
C VAL A 205 -2.16 8.42 -10.52
N LEU A 206 -3.45 8.16 -10.29
CA LEU A 206 -4.08 8.05 -8.97
C LEU A 206 -4.30 6.57 -8.59
#